data_AF-A0A0V8QIS5-F1
#
_entry.id   AF-A0A0V8QIS5-F1
#
_cell.length_a   1.000
_cell.length_b   1.000
_cell.length_c   1.000
_cell.angle_alpha   90.00
_cell.angle_beta   90.00
_cell.angle_gamma   90.00
#
_symmetry.space_group_name_H-M   'P 1'
#
loop_
_entity.id
_entity.type
_entity.pdbx_description
1 polymer ?
#
loop_
_entity_poly.entity_id
_entity_poly.type
_entity_poly.pdbx_seq_one_letter_code
_entity_poly.pdbx_strand_id
1 'polypeptide(L)' 'MEDNTKKAAPAKKEEEPSYTFEDVRKAFSAKSHAGFTTEVKALISKYGAARLSDIKESDYAALMADLEVIG' A
#
# COMPACT_ATOMS: atom_id res chain seq x y z
N MET A 1 -8.33 27.50 4.02
CA MET A 1 -7.92 26.29 4.77
C MET A 1 -8.15 25.14 3.83
N GLU A 2 -7.23 24.94 2.88
CA GLU A 2 -7.35 23.83 1.93
C GLU A 2 -7.24 22.49 2.64
N ASP A 3 -8.15 21.62 2.23
CA ASP A 3 -8.61 20.38 2.82
C ASP A 3 -7.49 19.38 3.12
N ASN A 4 -7.10 19.33 4.38
CA ASN A 4 -6.51 18.16 4.99
C ASN A 4 -7.44 17.71 6.11
N THR A 5 -7.71 16.40 6.18
CA THR A 5 -8.28 15.63 7.31
C THR A 5 -9.68 15.02 7.11
N LYS A 6 -9.71 13.70 6.86
CA LYS A 6 -10.48 12.68 7.61
C LYS A 6 -10.28 11.32 6.93
N LYS A 7 -10.10 10.16 7.57
CA LYS A 7 -9.90 9.71 8.95
C LYS A 7 -9.86 8.19 8.81
N ALA A 8 -8.78 7.54 9.20
CA ALA A 8 -8.81 6.13 9.60
C ALA A 8 -7.62 5.88 10.52
N ALA A 9 -7.94 5.76 11.80
CA ALA A 9 -7.20 5.03 12.82
C ALA A 9 -8.24 4.69 13.89
N PRO A 10 -8.09 3.62 14.68
CA PRO A 10 -7.21 2.46 14.54
C PRO A 10 -8.03 1.15 14.58
N ALA A 11 -7.64 0.12 13.81
CA ALA A 11 -8.15 -1.24 14.05
C ALA A 11 -7.00 -2.10 14.56
N LYS A 12 -6.85 -2.09 15.88
CA LYS A 12 -6.13 -3.09 16.65
C LYS A 12 -6.75 -4.46 16.32
N LYS A 13 -6.08 -5.25 15.51
CA LYS A 13 -6.23 -6.70 15.49
C LYS A 13 -4.84 -7.29 15.65
N GLU A 14 -4.56 -7.68 16.89
CA GLU A 14 -3.68 -8.80 17.15
C GLU A 14 -4.15 -9.98 16.29
N GLU A 15 -3.20 -10.83 15.91
CA GLU A 15 -3.33 -12.10 15.16
C GLU A 15 -2.80 -12.00 13.72
N GLU A 16 -1.57 -12.52 13.58
CA GLU A 16 -0.77 -12.77 12.36
C GLU A 16 -0.06 -11.53 11.78
N PRO A 17 1.26 -11.60 11.48
CA PRO A 17 2.00 -10.53 10.79
C PRO A 17 1.57 -10.45 9.33
N SER A 18 0.29 -10.18 9.11
CA SER A 18 -0.36 -9.97 7.83
C SER A 18 -0.43 -8.46 7.62
N TYR A 19 0.26 -7.98 6.60
CA TYR A 19 0.21 -6.57 6.24
C TYR A 19 -1.25 -6.17 5.99
N THR A 20 -1.73 -5.13 6.69
CA THR A 20 -3.11 -4.68 6.51
C THR A 20 -3.24 -3.80 5.28
N PHE A 21 -4.43 -3.76 4.68
CA PHE A 21 -4.71 -2.86 3.56
C PHE A 21 -4.33 -1.39 3.83
N GLU A 22 -4.42 -0.96 5.09
CA GLU A 22 -4.03 0.37 5.55
C GLU A 22 -2.51 0.61 5.48
N ASP A 23 -1.70 -0.32 5.96
CA ASP A 23 -0.24 -0.23 5.90
C ASP A 23 0.24 -0.18 4.45
N VAL A 24 -0.30 -1.07 3.62
CA VAL A 24 0.05 -1.14 2.21
C VAL A 24 -0.32 0.17 1.51
N ARG A 25 -1.51 0.71 1.78
CA ARG A 25 -1.97 1.98 1.20
C ARG A 25 -1.10 3.15 1.66
N LYS A 26 -0.69 3.18 2.92
CA LYS A 26 0.19 4.23 3.46
C LYS A 26 1.55 4.21 2.78
N ALA A 27 2.19 3.05 2.68
CA ALA A 27 3.48 2.95 2.02
C ALA A 27 3.38 3.28 0.53
N PHE A 28 2.31 2.85 -0.16
CA PHE A 28 2.02 3.25 -1.54
C PHE A 28 1.85 4.77 -1.68
N SER A 29 1.09 5.38 -0.77
CA SER A 29 0.91 6.83 -0.75
C SER A 29 2.24 7.54 -0.53
N ALA A 30 3.08 7.05 0.38
CA ALA A 30 4.41 7.62 0.64
C ALA A 30 5.31 7.55 -0.61
N LYS A 31 5.38 6.38 -1.28
CA LYS A 31 6.18 6.24 -2.51
C LYS A 31 5.65 7.05 -3.69
N SER A 32 4.32 7.12 -3.85
CA SER A 32 3.71 7.97 -4.88
C SER A 32 4.00 9.45 -4.64
N HIS A 33 3.97 9.91 -3.39
CA HIS A 33 4.38 11.28 -3.02
C HIS A 33 5.88 11.54 -3.24
N ALA A 34 6.72 10.51 -3.12
CA ALA A 34 8.15 10.60 -3.41
C ALA A 34 8.47 10.60 -4.92
N GLY A 35 7.48 10.43 -5.79
CA GLY A 35 7.65 10.46 -7.25
C GLY A 35 7.76 9.08 -7.91
N PHE A 36 7.76 7.99 -7.13
CA PHE A 36 7.84 6.61 -7.64
C PHE A 36 6.50 6.06 -8.12
N THR A 37 5.56 6.94 -8.47
CA THR A 37 4.19 6.55 -8.87
C THR A 37 4.18 5.54 -10.03
N THR A 38 5.17 5.60 -10.91
CA THR A 38 5.32 4.68 -12.04
C THR A 38 5.71 3.28 -11.58
N GLU A 39 6.77 3.13 -10.78
CA GLU A 39 7.19 1.83 -10.24
C GLU A 39 6.12 1.23 -9.34
N VAL A 40 5.53 2.05 -8.47
CA VAL A 40 4.42 1.69 -7.57
C VAL A 40 3.24 1.11 -8.37
N LYS A 41 2.86 1.76 -9.48
CA LYS A 41 1.76 1.31 -10.34
C LYS A 41 2.13 0.07 -11.16
N ALA A 42 3.35 0.02 -11.67
CA ALA A 42 3.89 -1.15 -12.37
C ALA A 42 3.92 -2.37 -11.45
N LEU A 43 4.24 -2.16 -10.17
CA LEU A 43 4.24 -3.21 -9.17
C LEU A 43 2.84 -3.80 -8.99
N ILE A 44 1.82 -2.98 -8.75
CA ILE A 44 0.42 -3.47 -8.64
C ILE A 44 0.01 -4.25 -9.91
N SER A 45 0.35 -3.74 -11.08
CA SER A 45 0.07 -4.41 -12.36
C SER A 45 0.81 -5.74 -12.53
N LYS A 46 2.01 -5.89 -11.94
CA LYS A 46 2.77 -7.15 -11.92
C LYS A 46 2.05 -8.24 -11.12
N TYR A 47 1.33 -7.88 -10.06
CA TYR A 47 0.44 -8.77 -9.32
C TYR A 47 -0.90 -9.02 -10.03
N GLY A 48 -1.09 -8.50 -11.24
CA GLY A 48 -2.33 -8.66 -12.01
C GLY A 48 -3.48 -7.79 -11.50
N ALA A 49 -3.19 -6.79 -10.68
CA ALA A 49 -4.17 -5.87 -10.15
C ALA A 49 -4.07 -4.48 -10.81
N ALA A 50 -5.15 -3.73 -10.78
CA ALA A 50 -5.16 -2.32 -11.19
C ALA A 50 -4.99 -1.37 -10.01
N ARG A 51 -5.38 -1.83 -8.81
CA ARG A 51 -5.40 -1.06 -7.57
C ARG A 51 -5.06 -1.97 -6.39
N LEU A 52 -4.59 -1.36 -5.31
CA LEU A 52 -4.36 -2.06 -4.05
C LEU A 52 -5.56 -2.90 -3.60
N SER A 53 -6.77 -2.39 -3.85
CA SER A 53 -8.04 -3.03 -3.49
C SER A 53 -8.29 -4.36 -4.20
N ASP A 54 -7.61 -4.60 -5.33
CA ASP A 54 -7.70 -5.85 -6.09
C ASP A 54 -6.62 -6.87 -5.69
N ILE A 55 -5.62 -6.44 -4.90
CA ILE A 55 -4.54 -7.31 -4.43
C ILE A 55 -5.03 -8.05 -3.18
N LYS A 56 -4.77 -9.35 -3.11
CA LYS A 56 -5.15 -10.17 -1.94
C LYS A 56 -4.22 -9.92 -0.76
N GLU A 57 -4.72 -10.16 0.44
CA GLU A 57 -3.96 -10.03 1.68
C GLU A 57 -2.71 -10.93 1.70
N SER A 58 -2.77 -12.09 1.04
CA SER A 58 -1.63 -12.98 0.84
C SER A 58 -0.53 -12.38 -0.04
N ASP A 59 -0.89 -11.49 -0.97
CA ASP A 59 0.05 -10.81 -1.87
C ASP A 59 0.56 -9.49 -1.29
N TYR A 60 -0.08 -8.93 -0.24
CA TYR A 60 0.35 -7.69 0.41
C TYR A 60 1.76 -7.77 0.98
N ALA A 61 2.16 -8.92 1.54
CA ALA A 61 3.52 -9.10 2.05
C ALA A 61 4.58 -8.99 0.94
N ALA A 62 4.35 -9.65 -0.19
CA ALA A 62 5.25 -9.60 -1.33
C ALA A 62 5.26 -8.20 -1.97
N LEU A 63 4.08 -7.59 -2.11
CA LEU A 63 3.93 -6.25 -2.65
C LEU A 63 4.61 -5.20 -1.76
N MET A 64 4.50 -5.31 -0.43
CA MET A 64 5.22 -4.42 0.50
C MET A 64 6.73 -4.58 0.39
N ALA A 65 7.23 -5.81 0.27
CA ALA A 65 8.64 -6.06 0.11
C ALA A 65 9.20 -5.42 -1.18
N ASP A 66 8.54 -5.63 -2.33
CA ASP A 66 8.92 -4.96 -3.58
C ASP A 66 8.77 -3.43 -3.47
N LEU A 67 7.73 -2.93 -2.79
CA LEU A 67 7.51 -1.50 -2.60
C LEU A 67 8.61 -0.86 -1.75
N GLU A 68 9.03 -1.48 -0.64
CA GLU A 68 10.11 -0.96 0.21
C GLU A 68 11.40 -0.77 -0.58
N VAL A 69 11.67 -1.66 -1.55
CA VAL A 69 12.84 -1.60 -2.45
C VAL A 69 12.76 -0.45 -3.47
N ILE A 70 11.59 0.11 -3.75
CA ILE A 70 11.38 1.22 -4.71
C ILE A 70 11.38 2.58 -3.98
N GLY A 71 12.42 3.39 -3.85
CA GLY A 71 13.84 3.14 -3.98
C GLY A 71 14.67 4.33 -3.55
#